data_AF-A0A101XHE5-F1
#
_entry.id   AF-A0A101XHE5-F1
#
_cell.length_a   1.000
_cell.length_b   1.000
_cell.length_c   1.000
_cell.angle_alpha   90.00
_cell.angle_beta   90.00
_cell.angle_gamma   90.00
#
_symmetry.space_group_name_H-M   'P 1'
#
loop_
_entity.id
_entity.type
_entity.pdbx_description
1 polymer ?
#
loop_
_entity_poly.entity_id
_entity_poly.type
_entity_poly.pdbx_seq_one_letter_code
_entity_poly.pdbx_strand_id
1 'polypeptide(L)'
;MPTCTRWERLVSWAEKGGNSHKALEFKEKLVECVVYTAQEKVRKGKLREAEELLKYGKDVAKRLGIEELSFHISLLEKEMAEVRERRKAQTQAR
;
A
#
# COMPACT_ATOMS: atom_id res chain seq x y z
N MET A 1 -9.15 -5.17 6.96
CA MET A 1 -8.92 -3.86 6.30
C MET A 1 -9.91 -3.68 5.15
N PRO A 2 -11.02 -2.95 5.34
CA PRO A 2 -11.99 -2.66 4.29
C PRO A 2 -11.65 -1.45 3.41
N THR A 3 -10.61 -0.67 3.76
CA THR A 3 -10.46 0.72 3.28
C THR A 3 -10.16 0.85 1.79
N CYS A 4 -9.39 -0.07 1.20
CA CYS A 4 -8.98 0.06 -0.20
C CYS A 4 -9.68 -0.92 -1.17
N THR A 5 -10.37 -1.94 -0.65
CA THR A 5 -11.02 -2.99 -1.49
C THR A 5 -12.17 -2.47 -2.34
N ARG A 6 -12.78 -1.32 -1.94
CA ARG A 6 -13.77 -0.62 -2.76
C ARG A 6 -13.21 -0.25 -4.13
N TRP A 7 -11.96 0.24 -4.19
CA TRP A 7 -11.34 0.67 -5.44
C TRP A 7 -11.09 -0.52 -6.37
N GLU A 8 -10.69 -1.66 -5.84
CA GLU A 8 -10.52 -2.89 -6.62
C GLU A 8 -11.83 -3.34 -7.30
N ARG A 9 -12.95 -3.26 -6.57
CA ARG A 9 -14.28 -3.59 -7.13
C ARG A 9 -14.64 -2.63 -8.26
N LEU A 10 -14.33 -1.35 -8.08
CA LEU A 10 -14.59 -0.32 -9.08
C LEU A 10 -13.68 -0.47 -10.31
N VAL A 11 -12.40 -0.83 -10.15
CA VAL A 11 -11.50 -1.21 -11.25
C VAL A 11 -12.11 -2.37 -12.04
N SER A 12 -12.47 -3.47 -11.36
CA SER A 12 -13.03 -4.65 -12.04
C SER A 12 -14.35 -4.33 -12.76
N TRP A 13 -15.20 -3.49 -12.17
CA TRP A 13 -16.43 -3.03 -12.81
C TRP A 13 -16.14 -2.21 -14.07
N ALA A 14 -15.21 -1.26 -14.01
CA ALA A 14 -14.84 -0.43 -15.15
C ALA A 14 -14.20 -1.24 -16.30
N GLU A 15 -13.31 -2.18 -15.97
CA GLU A 15 -12.68 -3.08 -16.94
C GLU A 15 -13.73 -3.96 -17.64
N LYS A 16 -14.68 -4.54 -16.88
CA LYS A 16 -15.80 -5.32 -17.45
C LYS A 16 -16.73 -4.50 -18.34
N GLY A 17 -16.89 -3.21 -18.04
CA GLY A 17 -17.66 -2.27 -18.84
C GLY A 17 -16.93 -1.71 -20.05
N GLY A 18 -15.67 -2.12 -20.30
CA GLY A 18 -14.84 -1.59 -21.39
C GLY A 18 -14.40 -0.14 -21.20
N ASN A 19 -14.52 0.42 -19.99
CA ASN A 19 -14.17 1.80 -19.69
C ASN A 19 -12.74 1.88 -19.12
N SER A 20 -11.76 1.84 -20.02
CA SER A 20 -10.33 1.87 -19.68
C SER A 20 -9.91 3.14 -18.95
N HIS A 21 -10.48 4.29 -19.32
CA HIS A 21 -10.21 5.56 -18.64
C HIS A 21 -10.62 5.51 -17.17
N LYS A 22 -11.83 5.00 -16.90
CA LYS A 22 -12.32 4.91 -15.53
C LYS A 22 -11.59 3.83 -14.72
N ALA A 23 -11.16 2.75 -15.36
CA ALA A 23 -10.31 1.75 -14.73
C ALA A 23 -8.98 2.34 -14.29
N LEU A 24 -8.35 3.20 -15.10
CA LEU A 24 -7.12 3.90 -14.76
C LEU A 24 -7.31 4.81 -13.54
N GLU A 25 -8.33 5.68 -13.54
CA GLU A 25 -8.61 6.55 -12.40
C GLU A 25 -8.80 5.76 -11.09
N PHE A 26 -9.49 4.62 -11.15
CA PHE A 26 -9.68 3.78 -9.96
C PHE A 26 -8.39 3.07 -9.53
N LYS A 27 -7.48 2.74 -10.45
CA LYS A 27 -6.15 2.23 -10.10
C LYS A 27 -5.34 3.30 -9.37
N GLU A 28 -5.35 4.55 -9.84
CA GLU A 28 -4.70 5.68 -9.16
C GLU A 28 -5.25 5.87 -7.73
N LYS A 29 -6.58 5.86 -7.54
CA LYS A 29 -7.20 5.95 -6.21
C LYS A 29 -6.89 4.78 -5.29
N LEU A 30 -6.69 3.59 -5.86
CA LEU A 30 -6.23 2.43 -5.12
C LEU A 30 -4.78 2.60 -4.65
N VAL A 31 -3.90 3.14 -5.50
CA VAL A 31 -2.51 3.49 -5.12
C VAL A 31 -2.52 4.48 -3.97
N GLU A 32 -3.21 5.62 -4.12
CA GLU A 32 -3.32 6.65 -3.08
C GLU A 32 -3.79 6.06 -1.75
N CYS A 33 -4.84 5.23 -1.79
CA CYS A 33 -5.40 4.61 -0.59
C CYS A 33 -4.37 3.74 0.15
N VAL A 34 -3.66 2.87 -0.56
CA VAL A 34 -2.67 1.96 0.04
C VAL A 34 -1.49 2.76 0.58
N VAL A 35 -0.92 3.65 -0.23
CA VAL A 35 0.29 4.40 0.12
C VAL A 35 0.03 5.32 1.32
N TYR A 36 -1.02 6.13 1.29
CA TYR A 36 -1.28 7.07 2.38
C TYR A 36 -1.67 6.36 3.67
N THR A 37 -2.42 5.26 3.59
CA THR A 37 -2.75 4.47 4.79
C THR A 37 -1.49 3.82 5.36
N ALA A 38 -0.62 3.26 4.53
CA ALA A 38 0.63 2.64 5.00
C ALA A 38 1.55 3.69 5.65
N GLN A 39 1.75 4.84 5.02
CA GLN A 39 2.52 5.96 5.58
C GLN A 39 1.98 6.40 6.95
N GLU A 40 0.67 6.54 7.09
CA GLU A 40 0.03 6.89 8.36
C GLU A 40 0.31 5.83 9.44
N LYS A 41 0.23 4.53 9.11
CA LYS A 41 0.55 3.45 10.04
C LYS A 41 2.03 3.45 10.44
N VAL A 42 2.94 3.67 9.50
CA VAL A 42 4.39 3.77 9.78
C VAL A 42 4.67 4.94 10.72
N ARG A 43 4.14 6.13 10.43
CA ARG A 43 4.30 7.33 11.29
C ARG A 43 3.74 7.14 12.69
N LYS A 44 2.61 6.43 12.83
CA LYS A 44 2.02 6.10 14.14
C LYS A 44 2.71 4.91 14.83
N GLY A 45 3.75 4.35 14.24
CA GLY A 45 4.48 3.23 14.80
C GLY A 45 3.73 1.90 14.78
N LYS A 46 2.62 1.81 14.05
CA LYS A 46 1.77 0.63 13.85
C LYS A 46 2.37 -0.29 12.77
N LEU A 47 3.62 -0.69 12.96
CA LEU A 47 4.41 -1.38 11.93
C LEU A 47 3.79 -2.71 11.47
N ARG A 48 3.12 -3.45 12.36
CA ARG A 48 2.43 -4.70 11.99
C ARG A 48 1.24 -4.43 11.06
N GLU A 49 0.44 -3.41 11.36
CA GLU A 49 -0.70 -3.02 10.50
C GLU A 49 -0.19 -2.50 9.14
N ALA A 50 0.93 -1.76 9.13
CA ALA A 50 1.58 -1.33 7.89
C ALA A 50 2.04 -2.53 7.06
N GLU A 51 2.70 -3.51 7.67
CA GLU A 51 3.20 -4.72 7.00
C GLU A 51 2.07 -5.55 6.37
N GLU A 52 0.98 -5.76 7.11
CA GLU A 52 -0.22 -6.43 6.59
C GLU A 52 -0.80 -5.68 5.38
N LEU A 53 -0.81 -4.34 5.43
CA LEU A 53 -1.31 -3.51 4.33
C LEU A 53 -0.39 -3.56 3.10
N LEU A 54 0.94 -3.53 3.29
CA LEU A 54 1.90 -3.63 2.20
C LEU A 54 1.85 -5.01 1.52
N LYS A 55 1.65 -6.09 2.28
CA LYS A 55 1.44 -7.43 1.72
C LYS A 55 0.20 -7.46 0.83
N TYR A 56 -0.93 -6.95 1.33
CA TYR A 56 -2.13 -6.77 0.51
C TYR A 56 -1.84 -5.90 -0.73
N GLY A 57 -1.13 -4.79 -0.57
CA GLY A 57 -0.76 -3.90 -1.66
C GLY A 57 0.04 -4.59 -2.77
N LYS A 58 0.99 -5.48 -2.42
CA LYS A 58 1.77 -6.27 -3.39
C LYS A 58 0.91 -7.21 -4.20
N ASP A 59 0.01 -7.94 -3.53
CA ASP A 59 -0.91 -8.87 -4.18
C ASP A 59 -1.81 -8.14 -5.19
N VAL A 60 -2.31 -6.97 -4.79
CA VAL A 60 -3.17 -6.12 -5.62
C VAL A 60 -2.41 -5.50 -6.79
N ALA A 61 -1.19 -4.98 -6.55
CA ALA A 61 -0.34 -4.40 -7.59
C ALA A 61 -0.04 -5.43 -8.69
N LYS A 62 0.31 -6.66 -8.30
CA LYS A 62 0.55 -7.77 -9.24
C LYS A 62 -0.71 -8.14 -10.02
N ARG A 63 -1.85 -8.29 -9.34
CA ARG A 63 -3.12 -8.69 -9.96
C ARG A 63 -3.62 -7.65 -10.97
N LEU A 64 -3.46 -6.37 -10.69
CA LEU A 64 -4.00 -5.28 -11.51
C LEU A 64 -2.97 -4.64 -12.44
N GLY A 65 -1.71 -5.10 -12.40
CA GLY A 65 -0.61 -4.58 -13.22
C GLY A 65 -0.22 -3.14 -12.89
N ILE A 66 -0.14 -2.79 -11.59
CA ILE A 66 0.14 -1.42 -11.14
C ILE A 66 1.60 -1.31 -10.68
N GLU A 67 2.50 -0.93 -11.59
CA GLU A 67 3.94 -0.82 -11.32
C GLU A 67 4.26 0.27 -10.29
N GLU A 68 3.59 1.42 -10.37
CA GLU A 68 3.74 2.54 -9.44
C GLU A 68 3.51 2.12 -7.98
N LEU A 69 2.48 1.30 -7.74
CA LEU A 69 2.19 0.80 -6.39
C LEU A 69 3.32 -0.11 -5.88
N SER A 70 3.89 -0.94 -6.75
CA SER A 70 5.03 -1.80 -6.38
C SER A 70 6.25 -0.95 -6.00
N PHE A 71 6.51 0.13 -6.74
CA PHE A 71 7.58 1.09 -6.42
C PHE A 71 7.38 1.73 -5.04
N HIS A 72 6.19 2.29 -4.77
CA HIS A 72 5.92 2.92 -3.47
C HIS A 72 5.99 1.95 -2.30
N ILE A 73 5.51 0.71 -2.48
CA ILE A 73 5.65 -0.32 -1.45
C ILE A 73 7.12 -0.56 -1.12
N SER A 74 8.00 -0.65 -2.13
CA SER A 74 9.44 -0.86 -1.89
C SER A 74 10.09 0.26 -1.07
N LEU A 75 9.62 1.51 -1.23
CA LEU A 75 10.09 2.64 -0.43
C LEU A 75 9.62 2.53 1.02
N LEU A 76 8.35 2.17 1.22
CA LEU A 76 7.77 2.00 2.55
C LEU A 76 8.39 0.83 3.31
N GLU A 77 8.75 -0.26 2.63
CA GLU A 77 9.47 -1.38 3.24
C GLU A 77 10.86 -0.95 3.75
N LYS A 78 11.58 -0.13 2.97
CA LYS A 78 12.86 0.45 3.41
C LYS A 78 12.68 1.35 4.63
N GLU A 79 11.70 2.26 4.60
CA GLU A 79 11.39 3.15 5.73
C GLU A 79 11.05 2.34 6.99
N MET A 80 10.24 1.29 6.87
CA MET A 80 9.90 0.42 7.99
C MET A 80 11.12 -0.32 8.56
N ALA A 81 12.04 -0.77 7.71
CA ALA A 81 13.29 -1.39 8.15
C ALA A 81 14.13 -0.40 8.97
N GLU A 82 14.29 0.83 8.50
CA GLU A 82 15.01 1.87 9.24
C GLU A 82 14.36 2.17 10.60
N VAL A 83 13.03 2.27 10.66
CA VAL A 83 12.32 2.48 11.93
C VAL A 83 12.57 1.33 12.91
N ARG A 84 12.61 0.08 12.42
CA ARG A 84 12.91 -1.09 13.26
C ARG A 84 14.33 -1.05 13.81
N GLU A 85 15.32 -0.73 12.96
CA GLU A 85 16.72 -0.63 13.40
C GLU A 85 16.92 0.49 14.42
N ARG A 86 16.31 1.67 14.20
CA ARG A 86 16.34 2.77 15.18
C ARG A 86 15.76 2.34 16.53
N ARG A 87 14.66 1.59 16.54
CA ARG A 87 14.04 1.07 17.79
C ARG A 87 14.92 0.05 18.50
N LYS A 88 15.58 -0.85 17.76
CA LYS A 88 16.52 -1.83 18.33
C LYS A 88 17.71 -1.13 18.98
N ALA A 89 18.33 -0.17 18.30
CA ALA A 89 19.44 0.61 18.83
C ALA A 89 19.08 1.35 20.14
N GLN A 90 17.89 1.96 20.20
CA GLN A 90 17.39 2.61 21.42
C GLN A 90 17.16 1.64 22.58
N THR A 91 16.80 0.39 22.28
CA THR A 91 16.57 -0.64 23.31
C THR A 91 17.89 -1.21 23.84
N GLN A 92 18.96 -1.25 23.02
CA GLN A 92 20.29 -1.72 23.42
C GLN A 92 21.14 -0.65 24.13
N ALA A 93 20.84 0.63 23.89
CA ALA A 93 21.50 1.76 24.56
C ALA A 93 20.91 2.08 25.95
N ARG A 94 19.92 1.31 26.41
CA ARG A 94 19.17 1.51 27.66
C ARG A 94 19.34 0.30 28.56
#